data_AF-X1VJK0-F1
#
_entry.id   AF-X1VJK0-F1
#
_cell.length_a   1.000
_cell.length_b   1.000
_cell.length_c   1.000
_cell.angle_alpha   90.00
_cell.angle_beta   90.00
_cell.angle_gamma   90.00
#
_symmetry.space_group_name_H-M   'P 1'
#
loop_
_entity.id
_entity.type
_entity.pdbx_description
1 polymer ?
#
loop_
_entity_poly.entity_id
_entity_poly.type
_entity_poly.pdbx_seq_one_letter_code
_entity_poly.pdbx_strand_id
1 'polypeptide(L)'
;LEAFRTTDAVITKLSNEVAFLRTKEYDFEERFKKIQNSDHLHVKSKILFLLAINDGLSLEEIKNSVNTGTKWLKSVLETLVKNEVVGYSSNQDVYYINL
;
A
#
# COMPACT_ATOMS: atom_id res chain seq x y z
N LEU A 1 21.24 -13.09 -37.77
CA LEU A 1 22.05 -12.38 -36.74
C LEU A 1 21.35 -11.13 -36.21
N GLU A 2 20.70 -10.33 -37.05
CA GLU A 2 20.03 -9.09 -36.60
C GLU A 2 18.84 -9.33 -35.67
N ALA A 3 18.00 -10.34 -35.94
CA ALA A 3 16.87 -10.67 -35.07
C ALA A 3 17.28 -10.97 -33.62
N PHE A 4 18.41 -11.67 -33.41
CA PHE A 4 18.95 -11.94 -32.08
C PHE A 4 19.44 -10.65 -31.39
N ARG A 5 20.15 -9.78 -32.13
CA ARG A 5 20.59 -8.47 -31.61
C ARG A 5 19.42 -7.57 -31.23
N THR A 6 18.33 -7.60 -32.00
CA THR A 6 17.09 -6.87 -31.71
C THR A 6 16.42 -7.43 -30.45
N THR A 7 16.36 -8.75 -30.29
CA THR A 7 15.81 -9.39 -29.08
C THR A 7 16.65 -9.05 -27.84
N ASP A 8 17.97 -9.12 -27.92
CA ASP A 8 18.87 -8.79 -26.80
C ASP A 8 18.74 -7.31 -26.40
N ALA A 9 18.61 -6.40 -27.36
CA ALA A 9 18.38 -4.98 -27.11
C ALA A 9 17.03 -4.71 -26.44
N VAL A 10 15.98 -5.42 -26.85
CA VAL A 10 14.64 -5.33 -26.23
C VAL A 10 14.66 -5.90 -24.81
N ILE A 11 15.28 -7.06 -24.59
CA ILE A 11 15.44 -7.66 -23.26
C ILE A 11 16.18 -6.69 -22.35
N THR A 12 17.31 -6.15 -22.79
CA THR A 12 18.10 -5.19 -22.01
C THR A 12 17.28 -3.97 -21.62
N LYS A 13 16.50 -3.41 -22.56
CA LYS A 13 15.62 -2.26 -22.28
C LYS A 13 14.55 -2.60 -21.25
N LEU A 14 13.88 -3.75 -21.39
CA LEU A 14 12.86 -4.22 -20.45
C LEU A 14 13.47 -4.46 -19.06
N SER A 15 14.64 -5.08 -18.98
CA SER A 15 15.35 -5.29 -17.72
C SER A 15 15.70 -3.97 -17.02
N ASN A 16 16.15 -2.97 -17.78
CA ASN A 16 16.44 -1.64 -17.24
C ASN A 16 15.17 -0.93 -16.75
N GLU A 17 14.06 -1.06 -17.49
CA GLU A 17 12.78 -0.46 -17.11
C GLU A 17 12.20 -1.13 -15.86
N VAL A 18 12.28 -2.46 -15.76
CA VAL A 18 11.92 -3.20 -14.55
C VAL A 18 12.78 -2.76 -13.37
N ALA A 19 14.10 -2.66 -13.54
CA ALA A 19 14.99 -2.19 -12.49
C ALA A 19 14.63 -0.77 -12.01
N PHE A 20 14.37 0.14 -12.95
CA PHE A 20 13.94 1.50 -12.63
C PHE A 20 12.61 1.53 -11.85
N LEU A 21 11.62 0.75 -12.28
CA LEU A 21 10.32 0.67 -11.61
C LEU A 21 10.46 0.10 -10.19
N ARG A 22 11.29 -0.93 -10.00
CA ARG A 22 11.59 -1.49 -8.67
C ARG A 22 12.27 -0.50 -7.74
N THR A 23 13.23 0.28 -8.24
CA THR A 23 13.84 1.35 -7.44
C THR A 23 12.81 2.39 -7.03
N LYS A 24 11.93 2.78 -7.96
CA LYS A 24 10.88 3.77 -7.69
C LYS A 24 9.85 3.28 -6.66
N GLU A 25 9.46 2.01 -6.75
CA GLU A 25 8.61 1.32 -5.78
C GLU A 25 9.23 1.37 -4.38
N TYR A 26 10.50 0.95 -4.25
CA TYR A 26 11.26 1.00 -2.99
C TYR A 26 11.35 2.42 -2.41
N ASP A 27 11.67 3.42 -3.25
CA ASP A 27 11.75 4.81 -2.80
C ASP A 27 10.41 5.32 -2.26
N PHE A 28 9.30 4.89 -2.85
CA PHE A 28 7.97 5.24 -2.33
C PHE A 28 7.70 4.54 -1.00
N GLU A 29 7.96 3.24 -0.89
CA GLU A 29 7.80 2.50 0.38
C GLU A 29 8.57 3.19 1.53
N GLU A 30 9.82 3.58 1.31
CA GLU A 30 10.64 4.28 2.32
C GLU A 30 10.07 5.65 2.69
N ARG A 31 9.57 6.42 1.72
CA ARG A 31 8.88 7.69 1.99
C ARG A 31 7.61 7.49 2.80
N PHE A 32 6.82 6.47 2.48
CA PHE A 32 5.59 6.15 3.21
C PHE A 32 5.89 5.67 4.64
N LYS A 33 6.90 4.81 4.85
CA LYS A 33 7.36 4.41 6.19
C LYS A 33 7.76 5.62 7.03
N LYS A 34 8.53 6.56 6.46
CA LYS A 34 8.92 7.80 7.14
C LYS A 34 7.70 8.63 7.56
N ILE A 35 6.68 8.70 6.70
CA ILE A 35 5.43 9.41 6.97
C ILE A 35 4.61 8.70 8.06
N GLN A 36 4.50 7.37 8.04
CA GLN A 36 3.76 6.60 9.05
C GLN A 36 4.36 6.74 10.46
N ASN A 37 5.69 6.73 10.54
CA ASN A 37 6.44 6.91 11.78
C ASN A 37 6.46 8.37 12.29
N SER A 38 5.88 9.30 11.54
CA SER A 38 5.73 10.68 11.98
C SER A 38 4.56 10.83 12.95
N ASP A 39 4.75 11.63 13.99
CA ASP A 39 3.70 12.00 14.96
C ASP A 39 2.74 13.07 14.42
N HIS A 40 2.99 13.59 13.23
CA HIS A 40 2.18 14.65 12.63
C HIS A 40 0.91 14.16 11.92
N LEU A 41 0.76 12.85 11.71
CA LEU A 41 -0.44 12.31 11.05
C LEU A 41 -1.51 11.93 12.06
N HIS A 42 -2.74 12.39 11.80
CA HIS A 42 -3.93 11.84 12.43
C HIS A 42 -4.09 10.37 12.09
N VAL A 43 -4.64 9.61 13.03
CA VAL A 43 -4.81 8.15 12.92
C VAL A 43 -5.56 7.74 11.64
N LYS A 44 -6.62 8.47 11.25
CA LYS A 44 -7.34 8.20 10.00
C LYS A 44 -6.43 8.30 8.77
N SER A 45 -5.57 9.31 8.72
CA SER A 45 -4.58 9.46 7.66
C SER A 45 -3.57 8.33 7.68
N LYS A 46 -3.07 7.92 8.87
CA LYS A 46 -2.16 6.76 9.00
C LYS A 46 -2.80 5.48 8.45
N ILE A 47 -4.07 5.21 8.74
CA ILE A 47 -4.80 4.05 8.21
C ILE A 47 -4.88 4.12 6.67
N LEU A 48 -5.25 5.26 6.10
CA LEU A 48 -5.34 5.40 4.64
C LEU A 48 -3.98 5.23 3.97
N PHE A 49 -2.89 5.76 4.56
CA PHE A 49 -1.54 5.54 4.06
C PHE A 49 -1.11 4.07 4.18
N LEU A 50 -1.48 3.37 5.25
CA LEU A 50 -1.23 1.93 5.39
C LEU A 50 -1.93 1.13 4.29
N LEU A 51 -3.21 1.41 4.04
CA LEU A 51 -3.97 0.72 3.01
C LEU A 51 -3.57 1.13 1.59
N ALA A 52 -2.97 2.31 1.39
CA ALA A 52 -2.51 2.75 0.07
C ALA A 52 -1.23 2.05 -0.41
N ILE A 53 -0.45 1.47 0.51
CA ILE A 53 0.81 0.79 0.21
C ILE A 53 0.74 -0.72 0.39
N ASN A 54 -0.39 -1.25 0.88
CA ASN A 54 -0.63 -2.67 1.07
C ASN A 54 -1.93 -3.04 0.37
N ASP A 55 -1.95 -4.13 -0.39
CA ASP A 55 -3.13 -4.58 -1.14
C ASP A 55 -4.34 -4.93 -0.24
N GLY A 56 -4.08 -5.25 1.02
CA GLY A 56 -5.10 -5.40 2.05
C GLY A 56 -4.47 -5.68 3.42
N LEU A 57 -5.14 -5.25 4.49
CA LEU A 57 -4.69 -5.47 5.87
C LEU A 57 -5.85 -5.92 6.76
N SER A 58 -5.57 -6.86 7.65
CA SER A 58 -6.48 -7.27 8.71
C SER A 58 -6.62 -6.20 9.79
N LEU A 59 -7.67 -6.29 10.61
CA LEU A 59 -7.88 -5.37 11.72
C LEU A 59 -6.69 -5.34 12.71
N GLU A 60 -6.10 -6.51 13.00
CA GLU A 60 -4.98 -6.61 13.94
C GLU A 60 -3.69 -6.01 13.35
N GLU A 61 -3.43 -6.16 12.05
CA GLU A 61 -2.29 -5.51 11.40
C GLU A 61 -2.40 -3.99 11.45
N ILE A 62 -3.58 -3.45 11.09
CA ILE A 62 -3.83 -2.00 11.17
C ILE A 62 -3.69 -1.51 12.62
N LYS A 63 -4.22 -2.25 13.59
CA LYS A 63 -4.12 -1.89 15.00
C LYS A 63 -2.68 -1.84 15.49
N ASN A 64 -1.86 -2.82 15.11
CA ASN A 64 -0.45 -2.89 15.50
C ASN A 64 0.36 -1.74 14.89
N SER A 65 0.02 -1.30 13.67
CA SER A 65 0.72 -0.19 13.02
C SER A 65 0.34 1.19 13.54
N VAL A 66 -0.91 1.40 13.97
CA VAL A 66 -1.40 2.75 14.35
C VAL A 66 -1.53 2.95 15.85
N ASN A 67 -1.29 1.90 16.66
CA ASN A 67 -1.30 1.90 18.13
C ASN A 67 -2.55 2.59 18.73
N THR A 68 -3.73 2.12 18.34
CA THR A 68 -5.01 2.68 18.82
C THR A 68 -5.92 1.63 19.44
N GLY A 69 -6.90 2.07 20.22
CA GLY A 69 -7.88 1.18 20.83
C GLY A 69 -8.78 0.53 19.79
N THR A 70 -9.00 -0.80 19.91
CA THR A 70 -9.76 -1.61 18.95
C THR A 70 -11.16 -1.05 18.65
N LYS A 71 -11.89 -0.59 19.67
CA LYS A 71 -13.25 -0.05 19.48
C LYS A 71 -13.26 1.21 18.62
N TRP A 72 -12.28 2.09 18.84
CA TRP A 72 -12.13 3.32 18.08
C TRP A 72 -11.72 3.02 16.64
N LEU A 73 -10.76 2.10 16.45
CA LEU A 73 -10.32 1.69 15.11
C LEU A 73 -11.47 1.11 14.28
N LYS A 74 -12.28 0.22 14.86
CA LYS A 74 -13.47 -0.33 14.21
C LYS A 74 -14.43 0.77 13.76
N SER A 75 -14.73 1.74 14.63
CA SER A 75 -15.61 2.86 14.29
C SER A 75 -15.08 3.71 13.12
N VAL A 76 -13.76 3.91 13.04
CA VAL A 76 -13.15 4.62 11.93
C VAL A 76 -13.21 3.81 10.63
N LEU A 77 -12.91 2.52 10.67
CA LEU A 77 -13.00 1.64 9.51
C LEU A 77 -14.44 1.52 9.01
N GLU A 78 -15.41 1.33 9.90
CA GLU A 78 -16.85 1.35 9.56
C GLU A 78 -17.25 2.65 8.85
N THR A 79 -16.76 3.80 9.34
CA THR A 79 -17.02 5.10 8.70
C THR A 79 -16.36 5.20 7.32
N LEU A 80 -15.13 4.71 7.17
CA LEU A 80 -14.42 4.70 5.89
C LEU A 80 -15.09 3.78 4.87
N VAL A 81 -15.58 2.63 5.31
CA VAL A 81 -16.35 1.68 4.49
C VAL A 81 -17.68 2.27 4.07
N LYS A 82 -18.42 2.88 5.01
CA LYS A 82 -19.68 3.56 4.70
C LYS A 82 -19.52 4.68 3.67
N ASN A 83 -18.38 5.36 3.70
CA ASN A 83 -18.06 6.44 2.75
C ASN A 83 -17.41 5.92 1.46
N GLU A 84 -17.35 4.61 1.25
CA GLU A 84 -16.80 3.95 0.05
C GLU A 84 -15.33 4.28 -0.23
N VAL A 85 -14.58 4.75 0.78
CA VAL A 85 -13.13 5.01 0.66
C VAL A 85 -12.32 3.72 0.87
N VAL A 86 -12.83 2.85 1.74
CA VAL A 86 -12.20 1.57 2.10
C VAL A 86 -13.20 0.45 1.82
N GLY A 87 -12.76 -0.63 1.19
CA GLY A 87 -13.52 -1.86 1.08
C GLY A 87 -13.19 -2.82 2.22
N TYR A 88 -14.08 -3.78 2.48
CA TYR A 88 -13.81 -4.91 3.35
C TYR A 88 -14.15 -6.21 2.62
N SER A 89 -13.20 -7.13 2.57
CA SER A 89 -13.35 -8.46 1.97
C SER A 89 -13.60 -9.49 3.06
N SER A 90 -14.83 -9.99 3.16
CA SER A 90 -15.18 -11.03 4.14
C SER A 90 -14.48 -12.37 3.87
N ASN A 91 -14.05 -12.62 2.64
CA ASN A 91 -13.37 -13.87 2.26
C ASN A 91 -11.94 -13.92 2.79
N GLN A 92 -11.28 -12.76 2.85
CA GLN A 92 -9.88 -12.63 3.27
C GLN A 92 -9.74 -11.99 4.66
N ASP A 93 -10.83 -11.46 5.23
CA ASP A 93 -10.85 -10.68 6.46
C ASP A 93 -9.89 -9.48 6.44
N VAL A 94 -9.87 -8.76 5.31
CA VAL A 94 -8.98 -7.61 5.09
C VAL A 94 -9.75 -6.37 4.64
N TYR A 95 -9.22 -5.22 5.06
CA TYR A 95 -9.59 -3.90 4.56
C TYR A 95 -8.64 -3.50 3.44
N TYR A 96 -9.14 -2.80 2.43
CA TYR A 96 -8.37 -2.33 1.26
C TYR A 96 -8.87 -0.97 0.79
N ILE A 97 -8.07 -0.21 0.02
CA ILE A 97 -8.58 1.01 -0.62
C ILE A 97 -9.56 0.63 -1.73
N ASN A 98 -10.78 1.16 -1.65
CA ASN A 98 -11.79 0.95 -2.69
C ASN A 98 -11.45 1.87 -3.87
N LEU A 99 -10.98 1.29 -4.97
CA LEU A 99 -10.58 1.97 -6.22
C LEU A 99 -11.69 1.95 -7.26
#